data_AF-A0A1G0R7Z8-F1
#
_entry.id   AF-A0A1G0R7Z8-F1
#
_cell.length_a   1.000
_cell.length_b   1.000
_cell.length_c   1.000
_cell.angle_alpha   90.00
_cell.angle_beta   90.00
_cell.angle_gamma   90.00
#
_symmetry.space_group_name_H-M   'P 1'
#
loop_
_entity.id
_entity.type
_entity.pdbx_description
1 polymer ?
#
loop_
_entity_poly.entity_id
_entity_poly.type
_entity_poly.pdbx_seq_one_letter_code
_entity_poly.pdbx_strand_id
1 'polypeptide(L)'
;MKKIITICSVLLFSFLFFQDALAQTIFTEDFETGVASAEWTSFWQGEDNVTVILNSAAPQLLTNGGNHVGLLQDVDVSYMGTALAMAGNVDLMNYSIEADVYCYVDVGTSAYTGLVVYADPVVNTYLKLVADFDASQRFRLYNNHLNMTTMQYSFEHIFLTADVPGGIPTLDGWHHMKIEVRTVNENQTGFWCYFDGQLLTGCPIYDTSDDRMASGQFGLFAMQQDADGIAGYFDNIVVTQLEATSVEDNSEFAVPTEVHLMQNYPNPFNPTTQISYRLESSGHTSLIVSDLLGRQVRTLVSEEQSSGYHTIVWDAKDNSGNIMPSGIYLYTLKTGNILESKKMILMK
;
A
#
# COMPACT_ATOMS: atom_id res chain seq x y z
N MET A 1 18.77 -27.99 -63.52
CA MET A 1 17.43 -27.58 -63.06
C MET A 1 17.48 -27.35 -61.56
N LYS A 2 17.26 -26.09 -61.18
CA LYS A 2 16.69 -25.53 -59.93
C LYS A 2 16.71 -26.34 -58.62
N LYS A 3 17.39 -25.73 -57.64
CA LYS A 3 17.25 -25.87 -56.18
C LYS A 3 15.78 -25.77 -55.73
N ILE A 4 15.39 -26.60 -54.76
CA ILE A 4 14.27 -26.31 -53.85
C ILE A 4 14.78 -26.47 -52.43
N ILE A 5 14.92 -25.31 -51.78
CA ILE A 5 15.17 -25.13 -50.35
C ILE A 5 13.79 -25.19 -49.69
N THR A 6 13.58 -26.09 -48.72
CA THR A 6 12.42 -26.04 -47.82
C THR A 6 12.91 -25.47 -46.49
N ILE A 7 12.54 -24.23 -46.22
CA ILE A 7 12.70 -23.58 -44.91
C ILE A 7 11.55 -24.07 -44.02
N CYS A 8 11.85 -24.87 -43.00
CA CYS A 8 10.95 -25.04 -41.86
C CYS A 8 11.19 -23.87 -40.90
N SER A 9 10.20 -22.99 -40.80
CA SER A 9 10.14 -21.92 -39.82
C SER A 9 10.02 -22.53 -38.42
N VAL A 10 11.06 -22.37 -37.60
CA VAL A 10 10.97 -22.58 -36.15
C VAL A 10 10.33 -21.32 -35.58
N LEU A 11 9.03 -21.39 -35.28
CA LEU A 11 8.35 -20.40 -34.44
C LEU A 11 8.85 -20.60 -33.02
N LEU A 12 9.84 -19.79 -32.62
CA LEU A 12 10.21 -19.61 -31.23
C LEU A 12 9.06 -18.82 -30.56
N PHE A 13 8.12 -19.53 -29.94
CA PHE A 13 7.17 -18.90 -29.02
C PHE A 13 7.92 -18.61 -27.71
N SER A 14 8.42 -17.39 -27.57
CA SER A 14 8.82 -16.84 -26.28
C SER A 14 7.59 -16.77 -25.39
N PHE A 15 7.46 -17.74 -24.48
CA PHE A 15 6.55 -17.64 -23.34
C PHE A 15 7.06 -16.52 -22.44
N LEU A 16 6.46 -15.34 -22.56
CA LEU A 16 6.50 -14.32 -21.53
C LEU A 16 5.73 -14.88 -20.32
N PHE A 17 6.49 -15.35 -19.33
CA PHE A 17 5.95 -15.57 -18.00
C PHE A 17 5.65 -14.20 -17.41
N PHE A 18 4.36 -13.84 -17.31
CA PHE A 18 3.96 -12.79 -16.37
C PHE A 18 4.20 -13.34 -14.97
N GLN A 19 5.25 -12.82 -14.33
CA GLN A 19 5.58 -13.08 -12.95
C GLN A 19 4.75 -12.08 -12.13
N ASP A 20 3.70 -12.55 -11.45
CA ASP A 20 2.98 -11.72 -10.47
C ASP A 20 3.96 -11.24 -9.40
N ALA A 21 4.18 -9.94 -9.38
CA ALA A 21 5.04 -9.24 -8.44
C ALA A 21 4.64 -9.55 -6.99
N LEU A 22 5.51 -10.19 -6.21
CA LEU A 22 5.24 -10.43 -4.78
C LEU A 22 5.52 -9.16 -3.98
N ALA A 23 4.49 -8.49 -3.49
CA ALA A 23 4.64 -7.41 -2.53
C ALA A 23 5.29 -7.95 -1.24
N GLN A 24 6.39 -7.33 -0.79
CA GLN A 24 7.17 -7.76 0.38
C GLN A 24 7.13 -6.67 1.46
N THR A 25 6.68 -7.00 2.67
CA THR A 25 6.85 -6.11 3.82
C THR A 25 8.34 -5.94 4.13
N ILE A 26 8.80 -4.69 4.13
CA ILE A 26 10.21 -4.31 4.33
C ILE A 26 10.46 -3.57 5.64
N PHE A 27 9.40 -3.03 6.26
CA PHE A 27 9.49 -2.36 7.55
C PHE A 27 8.15 -2.46 8.29
N THR A 28 8.21 -2.60 9.62
CA THR A 28 7.05 -2.51 10.50
C THR A 28 7.44 -1.85 11.81
N GLU A 29 6.56 -1.03 12.37
CA GLU A 29 6.73 -0.43 13.69
C GLU A 29 5.37 -0.32 14.38
N ASP A 30 5.21 -1.03 15.51
CA ASP A 30 4.03 -1.01 16.39
C ASP A 30 4.36 -0.39 17.76
N PHE A 31 5.60 0.06 17.97
CA PHE A 31 6.12 0.67 19.19
C PHE A 31 6.01 -0.19 20.47
N GLU A 32 5.60 -1.46 20.37
CA GLU A 32 5.35 -2.32 21.54
C GLU A 32 6.62 -2.76 22.25
N THR A 33 7.79 -2.51 21.65
CA THR A 33 9.08 -2.69 22.31
C THR A 33 9.36 -1.61 23.37
N GLY A 34 8.58 -0.53 23.39
CA GLY A 34 8.76 0.62 24.28
C GLY A 34 9.87 1.59 23.86
N VAL A 35 10.52 1.32 22.73
CA VAL A 35 11.52 2.18 22.10
C VAL A 35 11.29 2.21 20.58
N ALA A 36 11.52 3.36 19.96
CA ALA A 36 11.38 3.47 18.50
C ALA A 36 12.53 2.71 17.82
N SER A 37 12.27 2.14 16.65
CA SER A 37 13.28 1.52 15.81
C SER A 37 14.47 2.44 15.57
N ALA A 38 15.68 1.88 15.63
CA ALA A 38 16.91 2.60 15.34
C ALA A 38 17.07 2.99 13.85
N GLU A 39 16.17 2.52 12.98
CA GLU A 39 16.13 2.92 11.57
C GLU A 39 15.57 4.34 11.37
N TRP A 40 14.82 4.85 12.35
CA TRP A 40 14.28 6.20 12.29
C TRP A 40 15.41 7.24 12.43
N THR A 41 15.43 8.19 11.51
CA THR A 41 16.37 9.31 11.47
C THR A 41 15.61 10.61 11.21
N SER A 42 16.10 11.72 11.76
CA SER A 42 15.53 13.04 11.46
C SER A 42 15.89 13.45 10.02
N PHE A 43 14.94 14.06 9.30
CA PHE A 43 15.20 14.53 7.93
C PHE A 43 16.28 15.62 7.90
N TRP A 44 16.22 16.57 8.83
CA TRP A 44 17.30 17.52 9.08
C TRP A 44 18.15 17.06 10.26
N GLN A 45 19.48 17.14 10.12
CA GLN A 45 20.39 16.63 11.12
C GLN A 45 20.24 17.39 12.45
N GLY A 46 19.99 16.66 13.52
CA GLY A 46 19.89 17.24 14.87
C GLY A 46 18.47 17.64 15.28
N GLU A 47 17.49 17.45 14.39
CA GLU A 47 16.08 17.71 14.67
C GLU A 47 15.39 16.54 15.38
N ASP A 48 14.17 16.82 15.84
CA ASP A 48 13.32 15.86 16.50
C ASP A 48 13.00 14.63 15.65
N ASN A 49 12.87 13.50 16.34
CA ASN A 49 12.62 12.20 15.75
C ASN A 49 11.52 11.50 16.55
N VAL A 50 10.99 10.40 16.02
CA VAL A 50 9.91 9.68 16.68
C VAL A 50 10.38 9.08 18.01
N THR A 51 9.59 9.29 19.05
CA THR A 51 9.75 8.74 20.40
C THR A 51 8.56 7.87 20.75
N VAL A 52 8.65 7.09 21.83
CA VAL A 52 7.58 6.19 22.26
C VAL A 52 6.96 6.68 23.55
N ILE A 53 5.63 6.73 23.57
CA ILE A 53 4.82 7.03 24.74
C ILE A 53 3.79 5.93 24.98
N LEU A 54 3.13 5.94 26.13
CA LEU A 54 1.98 5.08 26.36
C LEU A 54 0.81 5.50 25.46
N ASN A 55 0.08 4.54 24.87
CA ASN A 55 -1.16 4.79 24.13
C ASN A 55 -2.17 5.56 24.99
N SER A 56 -2.21 5.31 26.31
CA SER A 56 -3.06 6.06 27.25
C SER A 56 -2.68 7.54 27.43
N ALA A 57 -1.51 7.97 26.94
CA ALA A 57 -1.06 9.35 26.97
C ALA A 57 -1.30 10.08 25.64
N ALA A 58 -1.74 9.38 24.58
CA ALA A 58 -2.24 10.02 23.37
C ALA A 58 -3.54 10.80 23.64
N PRO A 59 -3.92 11.77 22.78
CA PRO A 59 -5.12 12.59 23.01
C PRO A 59 -6.40 11.76 23.09
N GLN A 60 -6.46 10.65 22.35
CA GLN A 60 -7.48 9.61 22.47
C GLN A 60 -6.81 8.24 22.44
N LEU A 61 -7.35 7.29 23.18
CA LEU A 61 -6.90 5.90 23.14
C LEU A 61 -7.16 5.28 21.75
N LEU A 62 -6.12 4.73 21.12
CA LEU A 62 -6.28 3.88 19.94
C LEU A 62 -6.84 2.52 20.39
N THR A 63 -8.12 2.27 20.11
CA THR A 63 -8.87 1.14 20.70
C THR A 63 -8.38 -0.24 20.24
N ASN A 64 -7.79 -0.31 19.04
CA ASN A 64 -7.15 -1.51 18.51
C ASN A 64 -5.61 -1.42 18.56
N GLY A 65 -5.07 -0.38 19.22
CA GLY A 65 -3.65 -0.16 19.37
C GLY A 65 -3.07 -0.99 20.51
N GLY A 66 -1.75 -1.10 20.51
CA GLY A 66 -1.00 -1.71 21.60
C GLY A 66 -1.00 -0.86 22.87
N ASN A 67 0.01 -1.08 23.72
CA ASN A 67 0.23 -0.29 24.92
C ASN A 67 0.96 1.03 24.63
N HIS A 68 1.62 1.13 23.48
CA HIS A 68 2.46 2.25 23.10
C HIS A 68 2.04 2.83 21.77
N VAL A 69 2.43 4.09 21.54
CA VAL A 69 2.31 4.76 20.25
C VAL A 69 3.56 5.62 20.03
N GLY A 70 3.86 5.92 18.77
CA GLY A 70 4.88 6.87 18.38
C GLY A 70 4.41 8.30 18.58
N LEU A 71 5.30 9.15 19.05
CA LEU A 71 5.13 10.61 19.15
C LEU A 71 6.23 11.30 18.37
N LEU A 72 5.84 12.21 17.47
CA LEU A 72 6.75 13.08 16.72
C LEU A 72 6.29 14.52 16.88
N GLN A 73 7.15 15.39 17.37
CA GLN A 73 6.84 16.80 17.57
C GLN A 73 8.11 17.59 17.40
N ASP A 74 8.01 18.74 16.76
CA ASP A 74 9.07 19.75 16.81
C ASP A 74 8.90 20.53 18.12
N VAL A 75 9.82 20.32 19.06
CA VAL A 75 9.71 20.89 20.42
C VAL A 75 10.47 22.20 20.58
N ASP A 76 11.32 22.58 19.62
CA ASP A 76 12.13 23.79 19.67
C ASP A 76 11.75 24.84 18.62
N VAL A 77 10.72 24.53 17.81
CA VAL A 77 10.12 25.40 16.78
C VAL A 77 11.08 25.64 15.61
N SER A 78 12.03 24.75 15.39
CA SER A 78 12.84 24.75 14.18
C SER A 78 11.95 24.57 12.94
N TYR A 79 12.41 25.01 11.77
CA TYR A 79 11.71 24.74 10.50
C TYR A 79 10.19 25.05 10.48
N MET A 80 9.76 26.07 11.24
CA MET A 80 8.37 26.51 11.36
C MET A 80 7.42 25.49 12.01
N GLY A 81 7.86 24.77 13.03
CA GLY A 81 7.00 23.83 13.75
C GLY A 81 6.90 22.47 13.06
N THR A 82 7.88 22.11 12.21
CA THR A 82 7.81 20.96 11.30
C THR A 82 8.77 19.86 11.71
N ALA A 83 8.24 18.67 12.01
CA ALA A 83 9.02 17.49 12.35
C ALA A 83 8.85 16.37 11.30
N LEU A 84 9.97 15.78 10.88
CA LEU A 84 10.02 14.65 9.94
C LEU A 84 10.95 13.55 10.44
N ALA A 85 10.37 12.36 10.66
CA ALA A 85 11.10 11.14 10.94
C ALA A 85 11.09 10.24 9.69
N MET A 86 12.27 9.77 9.29
CA MET A 86 12.50 9.06 8.03
C MET A 86 13.21 7.73 8.28
N ALA A 87 12.85 6.70 7.52
CA ALA A 87 13.52 5.41 7.51
C ALA A 87 13.60 4.84 6.07
N GLY A 88 14.35 3.75 5.91
CA GLY A 88 14.62 3.16 4.59
C GLY A 88 15.74 3.86 3.82
N ASN A 89 15.93 3.46 2.55
CA ASN A 89 17.00 3.95 1.68
C ASN A 89 16.49 5.00 0.68
N VAL A 90 17.34 5.95 0.28
CA VAL A 90 17.01 6.97 -0.74
C VAL A 90 16.79 6.38 -2.15
N ASP A 91 17.30 5.18 -2.40
CA ASP A 91 17.09 4.45 -3.67
C ASP A 91 15.82 3.58 -3.65
N LEU A 92 15.02 3.63 -2.58
CA LEU A 92 13.79 2.85 -2.46
C LEU A 92 12.73 3.38 -3.44
N MET A 93 12.26 2.50 -4.32
CA MET A 93 11.24 2.79 -5.33
C MET A 93 10.03 1.90 -5.12
N ASN A 94 8.87 2.27 -5.65
CA ASN A 94 7.71 1.39 -5.78
C ASN A 94 7.33 0.73 -4.45
N TYR A 95 6.76 1.49 -3.53
CA TYR A 95 6.38 0.97 -2.22
C TYR A 95 5.08 1.57 -1.72
N SER A 96 4.50 0.97 -0.69
CA SER A 96 3.46 1.59 0.12
C SER A 96 3.96 1.85 1.52
N ILE A 97 3.50 2.93 2.14
CA ILE A 97 3.52 3.11 3.60
C ILE A 97 2.08 3.29 4.08
N GLU A 98 1.74 2.62 5.17
CA GLU A 98 0.46 2.77 5.87
C GLU A 98 0.69 2.84 7.38
N ALA A 99 -0.17 3.55 8.08
CA ALA A 99 -0.13 3.69 9.54
C ALA A 99 -1.50 4.15 10.07
N ASP A 100 -1.74 3.90 11.36
CA ASP A 100 -2.73 4.65 12.11
C ASP A 100 -2.14 6.00 12.50
N VAL A 101 -2.84 7.07 12.14
CA VAL A 101 -2.41 8.47 12.34
C VAL A 101 -3.49 9.20 13.12
N TYR A 102 -3.11 9.90 14.18
CA TYR A 102 -4.02 10.81 14.87
C TYR A 102 -4.15 12.11 14.07
N CYS A 103 -5.38 12.42 13.64
CA CYS A 103 -5.71 13.60 12.86
C CYS A 103 -6.45 14.62 13.73
N TYR A 104 -6.11 15.89 13.54
CA TYR A 104 -6.74 17.02 14.21
C TYR A 104 -7.73 17.71 13.28
N VAL A 105 -8.82 18.22 13.84
CA VAL A 105 -9.88 18.92 13.11
C VAL A 105 -10.11 20.30 13.72
N ASP A 106 -9.99 21.33 12.88
CA ASP A 106 -10.31 22.72 13.20
C ASP A 106 -9.68 23.25 14.51
N VAL A 107 -8.39 22.97 14.73
CA VAL A 107 -7.65 23.41 15.93
C VAL A 107 -7.28 24.91 15.91
N GLY A 108 -7.87 25.70 15.02
CA GLY A 108 -7.69 27.16 14.94
C GLY A 108 -6.37 27.63 14.30
N THR A 109 -5.44 26.72 14.01
CA THR A 109 -4.19 26.97 13.27
C THR A 109 -3.96 25.88 12.23
N SER A 110 -3.07 26.13 11.27
CA SER A 110 -2.54 25.09 10.38
C SER A 110 -1.85 24.00 11.21
N ALA A 111 -2.42 22.80 11.26
CA ALA A 111 -1.87 21.66 11.97
C ALA A 111 -2.06 20.40 11.13
N TYR A 112 -0.96 19.71 10.83
CA TYR A 112 -0.93 18.62 9.86
C TYR A 112 -0.21 17.42 10.42
N THR A 113 -0.82 16.25 10.28
CA THR A 113 -0.17 14.96 10.53
C THR A 113 -0.31 14.08 9.30
N GLY A 114 0.66 13.21 9.06
CA GLY A 114 0.57 12.29 7.94
C GLY A 114 1.82 11.51 7.63
N LEU A 115 1.88 11.02 6.39
CA LEU A 115 2.89 10.10 5.89
C LEU A 115 3.79 10.78 4.85
N VAL A 116 5.06 10.40 4.83
CA VAL A 116 6.08 10.88 3.91
C VAL A 116 6.51 9.76 2.98
N VAL A 117 6.71 10.10 1.71
CA VAL A 117 7.23 9.21 0.68
C VAL A 117 8.25 9.94 -0.18
N TYR A 118 9.14 9.17 -0.78
CA TYR A 118 10.20 9.64 -1.67
C TYR A 118 10.97 10.85 -1.13
N ALA A 119 11.33 10.79 0.15
CA ALA A 119 12.17 11.81 0.74
C ALA A 119 13.66 11.51 0.51
N ASP A 120 14.42 12.58 0.31
CA ASP A 120 15.86 12.55 0.25
C ASP A 120 16.41 13.83 0.92
N PRO A 121 17.06 13.69 2.09
CA PRO A 121 17.62 14.83 2.81
C PRO A 121 18.83 15.45 2.12
N VAL A 122 19.50 14.74 1.19
CA VAL A 122 20.66 15.26 0.44
C VAL A 122 20.22 16.30 -0.57
N VAL A 123 19.12 16.05 -1.29
CA VAL A 123 18.52 17.03 -2.22
C VAL A 123 17.45 17.91 -1.56
N ASN A 124 17.16 17.66 -0.28
CA ASN A 124 16.17 18.38 0.53
C ASN A 124 14.76 18.35 -0.10
N THR A 125 14.36 17.18 -0.59
CA THR A 125 13.05 16.96 -1.21
C THR A 125 12.27 15.90 -0.45
N TYR A 126 10.97 16.09 -0.28
CA TYR A 126 10.06 15.06 0.21
C TYR A 126 8.62 15.31 -0.28
N LEU A 127 7.86 14.22 -0.45
CA LEU A 127 6.42 14.26 -0.68
C LEU A 127 5.68 13.79 0.56
N LYS A 128 4.52 14.39 0.81
CA LYS A 128 3.70 14.04 1.97
C LYS A 128 2.23 14.00 1.64
N LEU A 129 1.55 13.03 2.26
CA LEU A 129 0.10 12.93 2.35
C LEU A 129 -0.31 13.30 3.77
N VAL A 130 -1.03 14.41 3.94
CA VAL A 130 -1.33 14.97 5.26
C VAL A 130 -2.80 15.34 5.44
N ALA A 131 -3.31 15.10 6.65
CA ALA A 131 -4.59 15.58 7.14
C ALA A 131 -4.50 17.08 7.44
N ASP A 132 -5.15 17.89 6.60
CA ASP A 132 -5.28 19.35 6.70
C ASP A 132 -6.76 19.67 6.92
N PHE A 133 -7.30 19.14 8.03
CA PHE A 133 -8.71 19.27 8.37
C PHE A 133 -8.99 20.57 9.13
N ASP A 134 -8.37 21.66 8.68
CA ASP A 134 -8.68 23.02 9.11
C ASP A 134 -10.04 23.48 8.55
N ALA A 135 -10.36 24.77 8.67
CA ALA A 135 -11.60 25.34 8.13
C ALA A 135 -11.81 25.12 6.61
N SER A 136 -10.74 24.78 5.87
CA SER A 136 -10.76 24.45 4.45
C SER A 136 -11.05 22.98 4.15
N GLN A 137 -10.99 22.10 5.17
CA GLN A 137 -11.31 20.66 5.11
C GLN A 137 -10.62 19.93 3.95
N ARG A 138 -9.30 19.83 4.01
CA ARG A 138 -8.48 19.28 2.92
C ARG A 138 -7.75 18.02 3.36
N PHE A 139 -7.62 17.07 2.45
CA PHE A 139 -6.58 16.06 2.53
C PHE A 139 -5.60 16.32 1.39
N ARG A 140 -4.30 16.37 1.66
CA ARG A 140 -3.35 16.98 0.72
C ARG A 140 -2.17 16.08 0.43
N LEU A 141 -1.84 15.96 -0.85
CA LEU A 141 -0.64 15.32 -1.35
C LEU A 141 0.24 16.39 -2.04
N TYR A 142 1.42 16.67 -1.52
CA TYR A 142 2.30 17.71 -2.11
C TYR A 142 3.76 17.55 -1.71
N ASN A 143 4.65 18.12 -2.52
CA ASN A 143 6.07 18.19 -2.19
C ASN A 143 6.40 19.40 -1.29
N ASN A 144 7.68 19.62 -0.99
CA ASN A 144 8.14 20.76 -0.18
C ASN A 144 8.67 21.94 -1.02
N HIS A 145 8.50 21.93 -2.33
CA HIS A 145 9.02 22.94 -3.25
C HIS A 145 8.01 24.07 -3.49
N LEU A 146 7.82 24.91 -2.47
CA LEU A 146 6.95 26.08 -2.56
C LEU A 146 7.65 27.22 -3.29
N ASN A 147 7.06 27.70 -4.38
CA ASN A 147 7.48 28.94 -5.00
C ASN A 147 6.99 30.14 -4.18
N MET A 148 7.90 30.84 -3.53
CA MET A 148 7.59 31.98 -2.66
C MET A 148 6.96 33.20 -3.37
N THR A 149 7.00 33.25 -4.70
CA THR A 149 6.37 34.33 -5.48
C THR A 149 4.93 34.00 -5.85
N THR A 150 4.68 32.76 -6.29
CA THR A 150 3.34 32.34 -6.72
C THR A 150 2.53 31.68 -5.59
N MET A 151 3.19 31.31 -4.49
CA MET A 151 2.63 30.51 -3.39
C MET A 151 2.06 29.17 -3.87
N GLN A 152 2.71 28.56 -4.88
CA GLN A 152 2.34 27.27 -5.43
C GLN A 152 3.48 26.28 -5.28
N TYR A 153 3.15 25.05 -4.89
CA TYR A 153 4.08 23.93 -4.94
C TYR A 153 4.30 23.50 -6.39
N SER A 154 5.47 22.96 -6.70
CA SER A 154 5.71 22.38 -8.04
C SER A 154 4.86 21.12 -8.27
N PHE A 155 4.45 20.43 -7.20
CA PHE A 155 3.45 19.37 -7.23
C PHE A 155 2.53 19.45 -6.00
N GLU A 156 1.23 19.53 -6.26
CA GLU A 156 0.18 19.49 -5.24
C GLU A 156 -1.10 18.88 -5.80
N HIS A 157 -1.79 18.12 -4.95
CA HIS A 157 -3.16 17.69 -5.12
C HIS A 157 -3.94 17.87 -3.81
N ILE A 158 -5.14 18.41 -3.91
CA ILE A 158 -6.05 18.62 -2.78
C ILE A 158 -7.27 17.74 -3.01
N PHE A 159 -7.48 16.78 -2.12
CA PHE A 159 -8.71 16.01 -2.02
C PHE A 159 -9.70 16.80 -1.15
N LEU A 160 -10.88 17.07 -1.70
CA LEU A 160 -11.98 17.74 -0.99
C LEU A 160 -12.92 16.70 -0.37
N THR A 161 -13.93 17.14 0.37
CA THR A 161 -14.92 16.27 1.02
C THR A 161 -15.56 15.25 0.07
N ALA A 162 -15.77 15.59 -1.20
CA ALA A 162 -16.36 14.69 -2.18
C ALA A 162 -15.39 13.59 -2.64
N ASP A 163 -14.08 13.80 -2.49
CA ASP A 163 -13.06 12.88 -2.94
C ASP A 163 -12.72 11.82 -1.88
N VAL A 164 -13.02 12.12 -0.61
CA VAL A 164 -12.81 11.23 0.54
C VAL A 164 -14.08 10.39 0.78
N PRO A 165 -14.04 9.06 0.59
CA PRO A 165 -15.19 8.20 0.90
C PRO A 165 -15.60 8.33 2.36
N GLY A 166 -16.84 8.75 2.62
CA GLY A 166 -17.33 9.05 3.98
C GLY A 166 -17.15 10.51 4.40
N GLY A 167 -16.45 11.33 3.62
CA GLY A 167 -16.19 12.74 3.87
C GLY A 167 -14.94 12.99 4.72
N ILE A 168 -14.58 14.27 4.86
CA ILE A 168 -13.51 14.72 5.76
C ILE A 168 -14.02 14.61 7.21
N PRO A 169 -13.23 14.07 8.15
CA PRO A 169 -13.61 13.99 9.56
C PRO A 169 -13.99 15.35 10.15
N THR A 170 -14.98 15.34 11.06
CA THR A 170 -15.45 16.53 11.78
C THR A 170 -15.02 16.56 13.24
N LEU A 171 -14.27 15.56 13.68
CA LEU A 171 -13.76 15.40 15.04
C LEU A 171 -12.34 14.87 14.94
N ASP A 172 -11.50 15.25 15.90
CA ASP A 172 -10.20 14.64 16.07
C ASP A 172 -10.33 13.13 16.26
N GLY A 173 -9.34 12.38 15.79
CA GLY A 173 -9.37 10.93 15.94
C GLY A 173 -8.26 10.22 15.20
N TRP A 174 -8.17 8.93 15.49
CA TRP A 174 -7.30 8.00 14.78
C TRP A 174 -7.92 7.59 13.46
N HIS A 175 -7.12 7.69 12.39
CA HIS A 175 -7.48 7.29 11.04
C HIS A 175 -6.40 6.44 10.42
N HIS A 176 -6.79 5.48 9.58
CA HIS A 176 -5.83 4.65 8.87
C HIS A 176 -5.46 5.30 7.55
N MET A 177 -4.23 5.82 7.47
CA MET A 177 -3.72 6.48 6.28
C MET A 177 -2.80 5.53 5.51
N LYS A 178 -2.88 5.56 4.18
CA LYS A 178 -1.95 4.83 3.31
C LYS A 178 -1.63 5.62 2.06
N ILE A 179 -0.39 5.52 1.63
CA ILE A 179 0.05 6.01 0.32
C ILE A 179 0.92 4.95 -0.37
N GLU A 180 0.57 4.64 -1.61
CA GLU A 180 1.35 3.84 -2.54
C GLU A 180 2.00 4.76 -3.57
N VAL A 181 3.29 4.56 -3.81
CA VAL A 181 4.07 5.29 -4.81
C VAL A 181 4.62 4.32 -5.84
N ARG A 182 4.50 4.66 -7.12
CA ARG A 182 5.11 3.89 -8.21
C ARG A 182 5.71 4.80 -9.27
N THR A 183 6.90 4.46 -9.73
CA THR A 183 7.47 5.04 -10.94
C THR A 183 6.79 4.40 -12.14
N VAL A 184 5.96 5.18 -12.84
CA VAL A 184 5.10 4.68 -13.94
C VAL A 184 5.87 4.65 -15.25
N ASN A 185 6.68 5.70 -15.49
CA ASN A 185 7.66 5.78 -16.57
C ASN A 185 8.72 6.85 -16.21
N GLU A 186 9.65 7.11 -17.13
CA GLU A 186 10.71 8.13 -16.95
C GLU A 186 10.18 9.54 -16.65
N ASN A 187 8.91 9.84 -16.99
CA ASN A 187 8.31 11.17 -16.89
C ASN A 187 7.14 11.24 -15.89
N GLN A 188 6.79 10.14 -15.21
CA GLN A 188 5.62 10.10 -14.32
C GLN A 188 5.86 9.24 -13.07
N THR A 189 5.50 9.80 -11.91
CA THR A 189 5.36 9.08 -10.63
C THR A 189 3.89 9.10 -10.24
N GLY A 190 3.31 7.93 -9.99
CA GLY A 190 1.92 7.77 -9.59
C GLY A 190 1.78 7.57 -8.08
N PHE A 191 0.73 8.17 -7.51
CA PHE A 191 0.40 8.12 -6.08
C PHE A 191 -1.03 7.61 -5.89
N TRP A 192 -1.19 6.50 -5.16
CA TRP A 192 -2.49 5.98 -4.74
C TRP A 192 -2.64 6.26 -3.24
N CYS A 193 -3.57 7.15 -2.91
CA CYS A 193 -3.80 7.59 -1.54
C CYS A 193 -5.07 6.93 -1.01
N TYR A 194 -5.02 6.45 0.23
CA TYR A 194 -6.15 5.84 0.90
C TYR A 194 -6.37 6.49 2.26
N PHE A 195 -7.63 6.53 2.67
CA PHE A 195 -8.06 7.01 3.97
C PHE A 195 -9.11 6.06 4.52
N ASP A 196 -8.91 5.58 5.75
CA ASP A 196 -9.71 4.56 6.43
C ASP A 196 -9.96 3.31 5.55
N GLY A 197 -8.90 2.87 4.88
CA GLY A 197 -8.91 1.70 4.01
C GLY A 197 -9.65 1.88 2.67
N GLN A 198 -10.12 3.08 2.36
CA GLN A 198 -10.77 3.40 1.08
C GLN A 198 -9.84 4.21 0.19
N LEU A 199 -9.77 3.85 -1.10
CA LEU A 199 -9.03 4.63 -2.09
C LEU A 199 -9.70 5.99 -2.28
N LEU A 200 -8.90 7.06 -2.25
CA LEU A 200 -9.40 8.41 -2.53
C LEU A 200 -9.76 8.56 -4.00
N THR A 201 -10.86 9.27 -4.25
CA THR A 201 -11.34 9.55 -5.60
C THR A 201 -10.29 10.32 -6.38
N GLY A 202 -10.11 9.96 -7.65
CA GLY A 202 -9.14 10.60 -8.54
C GLY A 202 -7.76 9.94 -8.54
N CYS A 203 -7.47 9.01 -7.61
CA CYS A 203 -6.24 8.25 -7.66
C CYS A 203 -6.17 7.30 -8.90
N PRO A 204 -4.98 7.05 -9.47
CA PRO A 204 -3.69 7.65 -9.06
C PRO A 204 -3.56 9.13 -9.43
N ILE A 205 -2.91 9.88 -8.54
CA ILE A 205 -2.42 11.22 -8.84
C ILE A 205 -1.05 11.09 -9.47
N TYR A 206 -0.78 11.83 -10.55
CA TYR A 206 0.51 11.80 -11.23
C TYR A 206 1.30 13.07 -10.97
N ASP A 207 2.52 12.92 -10.46
CA ASP A 207 3.52 13.97 -10.54
C ASP A 207 4.25 13.87 -11.88
N THR A 208 4.26 14.98 -12.60
CA THR A 208 4.93 15.14 -13.90
C THR A 208 5.83 16.37 -13.90
N SER A 209 6.15 16.93 -12.73
CA SER A 209 7.03 18.10 -12.63
C SER A 209 8.48 17.74 -12.98
N ASP A 210 9.27 18.75 -13.35
CA ASP A 210 10.68 18.58 -13.70
C ASP A 210 11.55 18.15 -12.49
N ASP A 211 11.09 18.46 -11.28
CA ASP A 211 11.73 18.17 -9.99
C ASP A 211 11.13 16.95 -9.28
N ARG A 212 10.37 16.13 -10.00
CA ARG A 212 9.73 14.91 -9.50
C ARG A 212 10.75 13.92 -8.92
N MET A 213 10.35 13.28 -7.82
CA MET A 213 11.07 12.15 -7.24
C MET A 213 10.57 10.80 -7.80
N ALA A 214 11.50 9.88 -8.06
CA ALA A 214 11.20 8.50 -8.50
C ALA A 214 11.62 7.44 -7.47
N SER A 215 12.35 7.85 -6.43
CA SER A 215 12.79 7.03 -5.31
C SER A 215 12.92 7.90 -4.07
N GLY A 216 12.98 7.27 -2.90
CA GLY A 216 13.33 7.94 -1.65
C GLY A 216 12.78 7.22 -0.44
N GLN A 217 13.24 7.68 0.72
CA GLN A 217 12.86 7.18 2.03
C GLN A 217 11.37 7.40 2.32
N PHE A 218 10.84 6.62 3.27
CA PHE A 218 9.47 6.73 3.79
C PHE A 218 9.50 7.31 5.21
N GLY A 219 8.42 7.97 5.63
CA GLY A 219 8.45 8.64 6.92
C GLY A 219 7.11 9.09 7.47
N LEU A 220 7.22 9.81 8.58
CA LEU A 220 6.13 10.39 9.35
C LEU A 220 6.28 11.91 9.36
N PHE A 221 5.16 12.62 9.35
CA PHE A 221 5.12 14.08 9.29
C PHE A 221 4.22 14.65 10.37
N ALA A 222 4.71 15.63 11.12
CA ALA A 222 3.92 16.45 12.03
C ALA A 222 4.28 17.92 11.84
N MET A 223 3.29 18.81 11.82
CA MET A 223 3.52 20.24 11.69
C MET A 223 2.42 21.06 12.34
N GLN A 224 2.80 22.14 13.03
CA GLN A 224 1.86 23.20 13.39
C GLN A 224 2.49 24.58 13.27
N GLN A 225 1.72 25.53 12.75
CA GLN A 225 2.13 26.93 12.59
C GLN A 225 2.02 27.73 13.91
N ASP A 226 2.51 27.18 15.03
CA ASP A 226 2.55 27.85 16.34
C ASP A 226 3.81 27.47 17.15
N ALA A 227 4.10 28.20 18.23
CA ALA A 227 5.35 28.17 18.99
C ALA A 227 5.60 26.91 19.84
N ASP A 228 4.66 25.96 19.90
CA ASP A 228 4.84 24.71 20.65
C ASP A 228 4.80 23.46 19.73
N GLY A 229 4.57 23.63 18.42
CA GLY A 229 4.34 22.52 17.47
C GLY A 229 3.11 21.68 17.83
N ILE A 230 2.62 20.85 16.89
CA ILE A 230 1.66 19.78 17.24
C ILE A 230 2.38 18.46 17.28
N ALA A 231 2.06 17.65 18.29
CA ALA A 231 2.49 16.27 18.32
C ALA A 231 1.70 15.47 17.28
N GLY A 232 2.40 14.83 16.36
CA GLY A 232 1.88 13.72 15.58
C GLY A 232 1.93 12.43 16.41
N TYR A 233 0.85 11.67 16.37
CA TYR A 233 0.76 10.35 17.00
C TYR A 233 0.55 9.29 15.93
N PHE A 234 1.32 8.21 16.03
CA PHE A 234 1.40 7.17 15.01
C PHE A 234 1.42 5.79 15.64
N ASP A 235 0.80 4.81 14.98
CA ASP A 235 0.91 3.39 15.36
C ASP A 235 0.75 2.50 14.12
N ASN A 236 1.09 1.21 14.26
CA ASN A 236 0.90 0.18 13.23
C ASN A 236 1.48 0.55 11.86
N ILE A 237 2.71 1.11 11.84
CA ILE A 237 3.38 1.46 10.60
C ILE A 237 3.74 0.17 9.86
N VAL A 238 3.38 0.10 8.57
CA VAL A 238 3.77 -0.99 7.68
C VAL A 238 4.26 -0.42 6.36
N VAL A 239 5.43 -0.86 5.90
CA VAL A 239 5.97 -0.52 4.59
C VAL A 239 6.13 -1.77 3.76
N THR A 240 5.60 -1.72 2.54
CA THR A 240 5.61 -2.86 1.61
C THR A 240 6.26 -2.44 0.30
N GLN A 241 7.35 -3.12 -0.05
CA GLN A 241 7.96 -3.06 -1.38
C GLN A 241 7.02 -3.68 -2.40
N LEU A 242 6.81 -3.00 -3.51
CA LEU A 242 6.05 -3.46 -4.66
C LEU A 242 7.06 -3.81 -5.76
N GLU A 243 6.98 -5.01 -6.35
CA GLU A 243 7.86 -5.30 -7.47
C GLU A 243 7.41 -4.53 -8.72
N ALA A 244 8.37 -4.15 -9.55
CA ALA A 244 8.13 -3.37 -10.75
C ALA A 244 7.24 -4.16 -11.73
N THR A 245 6.05 -3.65 -12.02
CA THR A 245 5.32 -4.06 -13.22
C THR A 245 6.06 -3.46 -14.41
N SER A 246 6.80 -4.27 -15.18
CA SER A 246 7.33 -3.83 -16.46
C SER A 246 6.16 -3.49 -17.39
N VAL A 247 5.96 -2.21 -17.67
CA VAL A 247 5.01 -1.76 -18.70
C VAL A 247 5.74 -1.81 -20.04
N GLU A 248 5.49 -2.85 -20.83
CA GLU A 248 5.68 -2.74 -22.28
C GLU A 248 4.53 -1.89 -22.83
N ASP A 249 4.90 -0.74 -23.37
CA ASP A 249 4.03 0.28 -23.95
C ASP A 249 3.20 -0.32 -25.11
N ASN A 250 1.91 -0.60 -24.87
CA ASN A 250 0.92 -0.61 -25.93
C ASN A 250 -0.53 -0.42 -25.44
N SER A 251 -1.03 0.79 -25.67
CA SER A 251 -2.41 1.21 -25.90
C SER A 251 -3.57 0.20 -25.69
N GLU A 252 -4.31 0.37 -24.60
CA GLU A 252 -5.76 0.65 -24.50
C GLU A 252 -6.20 0.38 -23.05
N PHE A 253 -6.85 1.36 -22.43
CA PHE A 253 -7.39 1.26 -21.08
C PHE A 253 -8.44 0.14 -21.00
N ALA A 254 -8.02 -1.06 -20.58
CA ALA A 254 -8.92 -2.04 -20.00
C ALA A 254 -9.08 -1.68 -18.52
N VAL A 255 -10.30 -1.27 -18.15
CA VAL A 255 -10.72 -1.15 -16.75
C VAL A 255 -10.41 -2.49 -16.06
N PRO A 256 -9.63 -2.54 -14.96
CA PRO A 256 -9.41 -3.79 -14.25
C PRO A 256 -10.73 -4.29 -13.68
N THR A 257 -11.30 -5.35 -14.26
CA THR A 257 -12.40 -6.09 -13.66
C THR A 257 -11.81 -6.97 -12.57
N GLU A 258 -11.75 -6.46 -11.34
CA GLU A 258 -11.02 -7.12 -10.24
C GLU A 258 -11.88 -8.21 -9.58
N VAL A 259 -11.57 -9.46 -9.88
CA VAL A 259 -11.90 -10.60 -9.01
C VAL A 259 -10.79 -10.68 -8.00
N HIS A 260 -11.10 -10.89 -6.71
CA HIS A 260 -10.08 -10.89 -5.67
C HIS A 260 -10.09 -12.21 -4.90
N LEU A 261 -9.17 -13.11 -5.22
CA LEU A 261 -8.85 -14.32 -4.47
C LEU A 261 -8.00 -13.93 -3.26
N MET A 262 -8.36 -14.40 -2.07
CA MET A 262 -7.63 -14.13 -0.83
C MET A 262 -6.68 -15.28 -0.50
N GLN A 263 -5.64 -14.97 0.28
CA GLN A 263 -4.76 -16.00 0.82
C GLN A 263 -5.57 -16.94 1.73
N ASN A 264 -5.42 -18.26 1.52
CA ASN A 264 -6.07 -19.26 2.34
C ASN A 264 -5.62 -19.13 3.81
N TYR A 265 -6.55 -19.28 4.75
CA TYR A 265 -6.26 -19.25 6.18
C TYR A 265 -6.80 -20.50 6.88
N PRO A 266 -5.98 -21.16 7.72
CA PRO A 266 -4.56 -20.90 7.95
C PRO A 266 -3.67 -21.23 6.73
N ASN A 267 -2.46 -20.68 6.67
CA ASN A 267 -1.38 -21.09 5.74
C ASN A 267 -0.01 -20.85 6.41
N PRO A 268 0.79 -21.90 6.72
CA PRO A 268 0.53 -23.31 6.45
C PRO A 268 -0.68 -23.88 7.20
N PHE A 269 -1.29 -24.95 6.68
CA PHE A 269 -2.51 -25.55 7.23
C PHE A 269 -2.39 -27.06 7.48
N ASN A 270 -3.20 -27.60 8.39
CA ASN A 270 -3.28 -29.03 8.70
C ASN A 270 -4.67 -29.42 9.27
N PRO A 271 -5.43 -30.33 8.64
CA PRO A 271 -5.49 -30.63 7.21
C PRO A 271 -6.50 -29.74 6.48
N THR A 272 -7.14 -28.79 7.17
CA THR A 272 -8.20 -27.92 6.62
C THR A 272 -7.75 -26.47 6.49
N THR A 273 -8.15 -25.82 5.40
CA THR A 273 -7.97 -24.38 5.20
C THR A 273 -9.20 -23.77 4.54
N GLN A 274 -9.42 -22.47 4.76
CA GLN A 274 -10.48 -21.71 4.10
C GLN A 274 -9.87 -20.90 2.97
N ILE A 275 -10.50 -20.94 1.80
CA ILE A 275 -10.17 -20.13 0.63
C ILE A 275 -11.33 -19.16 0.43
N SER A 276 -11.05 -17.86 0.52
CA SER A 276 -12.04 -16.81 0.33
C SER A 276 -11.77 -16.06 -0.96
N TYR A 277 -12.84 -15.63 -1.65
CA TYR A 277 -12.73 -14.78 -2.84
C TYR A 277 -13.93 -13.84 -2.97
N ARG A 278 -13.76 -12.74 -3.69
CA ARG A 278 -14.81 -11.76 -4.00
C ARG A 278 -15.03 -11.69 -5.51
N LEU A 279 -16.29 -11.72 -5.91
CA LEU A 279 -16.75 -11.54 -7.28
C LEU A 279 -17.47 -10.20 -7.40
N GLU A 280 -17.04 -9.30 -8.29
CA GLU A 280 -17.74 -8.03 -8.53
C GLU A 280 -19.00 -8.20 -9.39
N SER A 281 -19.07 -9.25 -10.19
CA SER A 281 -20.23 -9.60 -11.00
C SER A 281 -20.54 -11.09 -10.92
N SER A 282 -21.81 -11.44 -11.09
CA SER A 282 -22.24 -12.83 -11.15
C SER A 282 -21.73 -13.51 -12.43
N GLY A 283 -21.31 -14.76 -12.33
CA GLY A 283 -20.89 -15.54 -13.49
C GLY A 283 -20.31 -16.91 -13.15
N HIS A 284 -20.06 -17.69 -14.21
CA HIS A 284 -19.47 -19.02 -14.08
C HIS A 284 -18.08 -18.94 -13.47
N THR A 285 -17.94 -19.53 -12.28
CA THR A 285 -16.73 -19.47 -11.47
C THR A 285 -16.22 -20.88 -11.19
N SER A 286 -14.92 -21.08 -11.36
CA SER A 286 -14.24 -22.33 -11.03
C SER A 286 -13.09 -22.08 -10.07
N LEU A 287 -13.00 -22.88 -9.01
CA LEU A 287 -11.91 -22.87 -8.05
C LEU A 287 -11.27 -24.26 -8.04
N ILE A 288 -10.01 -24.37 -8.45
CA ILE A 288 -9.32 -25.64 -8.67
C ILE A 288 -8.02 -25.66 -7.86
N VAL A 289 -7.76 -26.73 -7.14
CA VAL A 289 -6.50 -27.03 -6.47
C VAL A 289 -5.62 -27.91 -7.37
N SER A 290 -4.35 -27.57 -7.50
CA SER A 290 -3.33 -28.32 -8.23
C SER A 290 -2.04 -28.47 -7.42
N ASP A 291 -1.19 -29.43 -7.79
CA ASP A 291 0.16 -29.56 -7.22
C ASP A 291 1.19 -28.68 -7.96
N LEU A 292 2.44 -28.67 -7.47
CA LEU A 292 3.54 -27.90 -8.09
C LEU A 292 3.86 -28.29 -9.54
N LEU A 293 3.44 -29.48 -10.00
CA LEU A 293 3.61 -29.91 -11.39
C LEU A 293 2.42 -29.49 -12.26
N GLY A 294 1.47 -28.73 -11.72
CA GLY A 294 0.25 -28.30 -12.38
C GLY A 294 -0.79 -29.41 -12.52
N ARG A 295 -0.60 -30.56 -11.86
CA ARG A 295 -1.60 -31.64 -11.91
C ARG A 295 -2.79 -31.24 -11.04
N GLN A 296 -3.98 -31.26 -11.62
CA GLN A 296 -5.21 -30.99 -10.89
C GLN A 296 -5.42 -32.02 -9.79
N VAL A 297 -5.54 -31.54 -8.56
CA VAL A 297 -5.76 -32.32 -7.34
C VAL A 297 -7.25 -32.37 -7.03
N ARG A 298 -7.91 -31.21 -7.03
CA ARG A 298 -9.33 -31.11 -6.68
C ARG A 298 -10.03 -29.95 -7.36
N THR A 299 -11.28 -30.13 -7.74
CA THR A 299 -12.18 -29.00 -8.07
C THR A 299 -13.02 -28.69 -6.83
N LEU A 300 -12.93 -27.46 -6.34
CA LEU A 300 -13.67 -26.98 -5.18
C LEU A 300 -14.98 -26.28 -5.58
N VAL A 301 -14.95 -25.51 -6.67
CA VAL A 301 -16.11 -24.81 -7.25
C VAL A 301 -16.06 -24.95 -8.77
N SER A 302 -17.21 -25.08 -9.43
CA SER A 302 -17.35 -25.05 -10.89
C SER A 302 -18.81 -24.80 -11.28
N GLU A 303 -19.34 -23.65 -10.93
CA GLU A 303 -20.76 -23.31 -11.11
C GLU A 303 -20.98 -21.80 -11.26
N GLU A 304 -22.21 -21.38 -11.57
CA GLU A 304 -22.60 -19.97 -11.52
C GLU A 304 -22.57 -19.47 -10.08
N GLN A 305 -21.88 -18.35 -9.83
CA GLN A 305 -21.82 -17.70 -8.52
C GLN A 305 -22.35 -16.28 -8.66
N SER A 306 -23.06 -15.80 -7.64
CA SER A 306 -23.47 -14.39 -7.57
C SER A 306 -22.28 -13.49 -7.27
N SER A 307 -22.40 -12.19 -7.57
CA SER A 307 -21.48 -11.20 -7.00
C SER A 307 -21.49 -11.24 -5.47
N GLY A 308 -20.37 -10.83 -4.85
CA GLY A 308 -20.16 -10.82 -3.40
C GLY A 308 -19.02 -11.72 -2.95
N TYR A 309 -18.94 -11.92 -1.63
CA TYR A 309 -17.92 -12.73 -0.97
C TYR A 309 -18.33 -14.20 -0.89
N HIS A 310 -17.37 -15.08 -1.15
CA HIS A 310 -17.52 -16.52 -1.09
C HIS A 310 -16.37 -17.14 -0.30
N THR A 311 -16.67 -18.19 0.46
CA THR A 311 -15.67 -18.92 1.26
C THR A 311 -15.88 -20.41 1.10
N ILE A 312 -14.80 -21.12 0.76
CA ILE A 312 -14.80 -22.55 0.50
C ILE A 312 -13.74 -23.23 1.37
N VAL A 313 -14.06 -24.39 1.94
CA VAL A 313 -13.12 -25.18 2.75
C VAL A 313 -12.48 -26.26 1.88
N TRP A 314 -11.16 -26.38 1.96
CA TRP A 314 -10.43 -27.54 1.45
C TRP A 314 -9.88 -28.38 2.61
N ASP A 315 -10.12 -29.69 2.58
CA ASP A 315 -9.75 -30.66 3.63
C ASP A 315 -8.53 -31.52 3.25
N ALA A 316 -7.64 -30.99 2.40
CA ALA A 316 -6.44 -31.65 1.91
C ALA A 316 -6.68 -32.98 1.17
N LYS A 317 -7.85 -33.21 0.59
CA LYS A 317 -8.12 -34.40 -0.24
C LYS A 317 -8.18 -34.08 -1.72
N ASP A 318 -7.78 -35.06 -2.55
CA ASP A 318 -8.02 -35.06 -4.00
C ASP A 318 -9.50 -35.37 -4.35
N ASN A 319 -9.83 -35.34 -5.64
CA ASN A 319 -11.15 -35.73 -6.14
C ASN A 319 -11.55 -37.19 -5.85
N SER A 320 -10.58 -38.08 -5.54
CA SER A 320 -10.83 -39.48 -5.19
C SER A 320 -10.97 -39.71 -3.68
N GLY A 321 -10.86 -38.65 -2.87
CA GLY A 321 -10.94 -38.70 -1.41
C GLY A 321 -9.63 -39.10 -0.71
N ASN A 322 -8.51 -39.19 -1.43
CA ASN A 322 -7.21 -39.50 -0.83
C ASN A 322 -6.59 -38.26 -0.19
N ILE A 323 -5.97 -38.43 0.97
CA ILE A 323 -5.26 -37.35 1.66
C ILE A 323 -3.97 -37.01 0.90
N MET A 324 -3.81 -35.73 0.60
CA MET A 324 -2.65 -35.19 -0.08
C MET A 324 -1.42 -35.16 0.85
N PRO A 325 -0.20 -35.41 0.34
CA PRO A 325 1.02 -35.31 1.13
C PRO A 325 1.33 -33.85 1.53
N SER A 326 2.10 -33.66 2.60
CA SER A 326 2.63 -32.34 2.94
C SER A 326 3.41 -31.77 1.77
N GLY A 327 3.27 -30.47 1.52
CA GLY A 327 3.87 -29.83 0.36
C GLY A 327 3.15 -28.55 -0.05
N ILE A 328 3.61 -27.97 -1.14
CA ILE A 328 3.02 -26.77 -1.73
C ILE A 328 1.96 -27.19 -2.73
N TYR A 329 0.81 -26.54 -2.66
CA TYR A 329 -0.29 -26.65 -3.61
C TYR A 329 -0.63 -25.26 -4.14
N LEU A 330 -1.21 -25.20 -5.32
CA LEU A 330 -1.77 -23.99 -5.90
C LEU A 330 -3.30 -24.11 -5.90
N TYR A 331 -4.00 -23.01 -5.70
CA TYR A 331 -5.44 -22.93 -5.98
C TYR A 331 -5.68 -21.76 -6.93
N THR A 332 -6.46 -22.03 -7.96
CA THR A 332 -6.74 -21.13 -9.07
C THR A 332 -8.23 -20.86 -9.14
N LEU A 333 -8.60 -19.59 -9.03
CA LEU A 333 -9.95 -19.08 -9.26
C LEU A 333 -10.03 -18.56 -10.69
N LYS A 334 -11.05 -18.97 -11.43
CA LYS A 334 -11.32 -18.49 -12.79
C LYS A 334 -12.78 -18.11 -12.91
N THR A 335 -13.05 -16.90 -13.41
CA THR A 335 -14.40 -16.42 -13.74
C THR A 335 -14.33 -15.50 -14.96
N GLY A 336 -15.19 -15.73 -15.94
CA GLY A 336 -15.10 -15.06 -17.24
C GLY A 336 -13.69 -15.18 -17.86
N ASN A 337 -13.05 -14.02 -18.11
CA ASN A 337 -11.70 -13.92 -18.65
C ASN A 337 -10.61 -13.75 -17.56
N ILE A 338 -10.99 -13.74 -16.29
CA ILE A 338 -10.09 -13.49 -15.17
C ILE A 338 -9.65 -14.82 -14.56
N LEU A 339 -8.36 -14.92 -14.26
CA LEU A 339 -7.75 -16.09 -13.64
C LEU A 339 -6.76 -15.60 -12.58
N GLU A 340 -7.02 -15.93 -11.31
CA GLU A 340 -6.13 -15.64 -10.19
C GLU A 340 -5.67 -16.94 -9.54
N SER A 341 -4.41 -17.02 -9.12
CA SER A 341 -3.87 -18.19 -8.45
C SER A 341 -3.10 -17.81 -7.20
N LYS A 342 -3.16 -18.65 -6.17
CA LYS A 342 -2.36 -18.49 -4.95
C LYS A 342 -1.77 -19.81 -4.49
N LYS A 343 -0.68 -19.72 -3.73
CA LYS A 343 0.02 -20.86 -3.14
C LYS A 343 -0.46 -21.15 -1.73
N MET A 344 -0.48 -22.42 -1.34
CA MET A 344 -0.77 -22.87 0.02
C MET A 344 0.18 -24.00 0.42
N ILE A 345 0.49 -24.07 1.71
CA ILE A 345 1.43 -25.05 2.29
C ILE A 345 0.64 -25.98 3.21
N LEU A 346 0.53 -27.25 2.82
CA LEU A 346 -0.02 -28.30 3.66
C LEU A 346 1.08 -28.87 4.56
N MET A 347 0.91 -28.78 5.88
CA MET A 347 1.74 -29.45 6.87
C MET A 347 0.95 -30.59 7.50
N LYS A 348 1.61 -31.73 7.78
CA LYS A 348 1.00 -32.85 8.50
C LYS A 348 1.45 -32.87 9.96
#